data_AF-A0A1J5NRB6-F1
#
_entry.id   AF-A0A1J5NRB6-F1
#
_cell.length_a   1.000
_cell.length_b   1.000
_cell.length_c   1.000
_cell.angle_alpha   90.00
_cell.angle_beta   90.00
_cell.angle_gamma   90.00
#
_symmetry.space_group_name_H-M   'P 1'
#
loop_
_entity.id
_entity.type
_entity.pdbx_description
1 polymer ?
#
loop_
_entity_poly.entity_id
_entity_poly.type
_entity_poly.pdbx_seq_one_letter_code
_entity_poly.pdbx_strand_id
1 'polypeptide(L)'
;MAFIFRVDYLNNLVTGSGGQKDKLEYPPHPDRLFMALVATAAKTRVYDAGAEEYVPKLQYPLYRRALEWLESQEPPAIYAPPELLDSGVLHTFVPVNYKIGNAGNKIVLPPYDPGARYRVPRQRPIGIIDRPLFYAWQSDPEGDIREALADLAKDVPYLGTTWSSVAVRVVAEIEEPYRNGPCLRPLKQTGTPYGGQLALQSLRVPAPGRIDDLDREYRRVIAFLRDTSMKPSEAREISMRTFIGAPLARYMWDQPVKGDGNAFARTAVARFRVRPSLPITWSGLLAEAVHASLASAVTSLGKRFPHTDIEGYATGKGCFKELPHTFFVPLANVGFRYSDGTIKGFALLFPASEGISRENVEAIYDAFISFLAPQNELYLDFGRVKNTGTVWPGARRISFLVEPLEEQPYFRYVFGDDGRSFHPEAKGGEHYRQKANVAGPMTLEWWRWCKNSHVWASVTPVILPRFPKKNLSVLQIVNDQLEILGLPPARRVTYRSLGALKGTPSVHEFRAFGTRYFENVWMHLILEFAEPVRGPVLLGRGMYFGYGLLAPMPAGEDEKFGRDADSAASAENPGLEDVDAKQPFQNSQCLV
;
A
#
# COMPACT_ATOMS: atom_id res chain seq x y z
N MET A 1 1.25 -35.25 2.14
CA MET A 1 1.61 -33.81 2.16
C MET A 1 1.06 -33.18 0.89
N ALA A 2 1.06 -31.85 0.73
CA ALA A 2 0.61 -31.22 -0.51
C ALA A 2 1.80 -31.03 -1.46
N PHE A 3 1.61 -31.21 -2.77
CA PHE A 3 2.62 -30.90 -3.78
C PHE A 3 2.44 -29.47 -4.29
N ILE A 4 3.48 -28.63 -4.15
CA ILE A 4 3.35 -27.18 -4.29
C ILE A 4 4.34 -26.63 -5.32
N PHE A 5 3.82 -25.98 -6.36
CA PHE A 5 4.61 -25.09 -7.21
C PHE A 5 4.52 -23.66 -6.70
N ARG A 6 5.68 -23.02 -6.50
CA ARG A 6 5.84 -21.57 -6.35
C ARG A 6 6.19 -20.97 -7.71
N VAL A 7 5.54 -19.88 -8.09
CA VAL A 7 5.78 -19.12 -9.32
C VAL A 7 6.13 -17.68 -8.96
N ASP A 8 7.38 -17.29 -9.18
CA ASP A 8 7.87 -15.91 -9.04
C ASP A 8 7.83 -15.24 -10.42
N TYR A 9 7.05 -14.18 -10.61
CA TYR A 9 7.10 -13.37 -11.83
C TYR A 9 8.26 -12.39 -11.76
N LEU A 10 9.32 -12.62 -12.54
CA LEU A 10 10.61 -11.93 -12.41
C LEU A 10 10.55 -10.44 -12.78
N ASN A 11 9.55 -10.05 -13.56
CA ASN A 11 9.31 -8.68 -13.98
C ASN A 11 7.96 -8.15 -13.49
N ASN A 12 7.35 -8.82 -12.51
CA ASN A 12 6.06 -8.45 -11.90
C ASN A 12 4.88 -8.39 -12.89
N LEU A 13 5.05 -8.88 -14.12
CA LEU A 13 4.06 -8.72 -15.19
C LEU A 13 3.35 -10.04 -15.49
N VAL A 14 2.05 -10.10 -15.23
CA VAL A 14 1.18 -11.20 -15.63
C VAL A 14 0.52 -10.88 -16.97
N THR A 15 0.60 -11.81 -17.90
CA THR A 15 -0.02 -11.69 -19.22
C THR A 15 -0.75 -12.97 -19.59
N GLY A 16 -1.81 -12.85 -20.36
CA GLY A 16 -2.57 -13.99 -20.85
C GLY A 16 -4.05 -13.71 -20.93
N SER A 17 -4.73 -14.27 -21.93
CA SER A 17 -6.18 -14.17 -22.06
C SER A 17 -6.83 -15.54 -22.18
N GLY A 18 -8.05 -15.65 -21.66
CA GLY A 18 -8.86 -16.86 -21.65
C GLY A 18 -9.86 -16.94 -22.80
N GLY A 19 -9.57 -16.31 -23.94
CA GLY A 19 -10.45 -16.26 -25.12
C GLY A 19 -10.89 -14.84 -25.50
N GLN A 20 -11.14 -13.97 -24.51
CA GLN A 20 -11.38 -12.54 -24.73
C GLN A 20 -10.05 -11.78 -24.83
N LYS A 21 -9.74 -11.23 -26.01
CA LYS A 21 -8.40 -10.68 -26.30
C LYS A 21 -8.02 -9.43 -25.50
N ASP A 22 -8.98 -8.79 -24.87
CA ASP A 22 -8.88 -7.56 -24.09
C ASP A 22 -8.99 -7.80 -22.58
N LYS A 23 -9.30 -9.03 -22.14
CA LYS A 23 -9.45 -9.36 -20.72
C LYS A 23 -8.32 -10.25 -20.22
N LEU A 24 -7.71 -9.84 -19.12
CA LEU A 24 -6.66 -10.61 -18.46
C LEU A 24 -7.26 -11.88 -17.84
N GLU A 25 -6.60 -13.00 -18.07
CA GLU A 25 -6.86 -14.25 -17.35
C GLU A 25 -6.06 -14.25 -16.03
N TYR A 26 -6.73 -13.87 -14.94
CA TYR A 26 -6.12 -13.75 -13.62
C TYR A 26 -6.99 -14.37 -12.50
N PRO A 27 -6.42 -15.16 -11.56
CA PRO A 27 -5.04 -15.63 -11.59
C PRO A 27 -4.79 -16.55 -12.80
N PRO A 28 -3.54 -16.73 -13.23
CA PRO A 28 -3.22 -17.63 -14.34
C PRO A 28 -3.81 -19.01 -14.06
N HIS A 29 -4.62 -19.51 -14.99
CA HIS A 29 -5.32 -20.78 -14.80
C HIS A 29 -4.31 -21.94 -14.63
N PRO A 30 -4.60 -22.99 -13.82
CA PRO A 30 -3.70 -24.14 -13.67
C PRO A 30 -3.32 -24.82 -14.99
N ASP A 31 -4.23 -24.85 -15.98
CA ASP A 31 -3.92 -25.35 -17.33
C ASP A 31 -2.81 -24.52 -18.00
N ARG A 32 -2.68 -23.24 -17.68
CA ARG A 32 -1.62 -22.37 -18.20
C ARG A 32 -0.24 -22.75 -17.65
N LEU A 33 -0.16 -23.12 -16.36
CA LEU A 33 1.06 -23.67 -15.78
C LEU A 33 1.39 -25.04 -16.39
N PHE A 34 0.37 -25.89 -16.54
CA PHE A 34 0.53 -27.20 -17.18
C PHE A 34 1.05 -27.10 -18.62
N MET A 35 0.46 -26.23 -19.44
CA MET A 35 0.92 -25.94 -20.80
C MET A 35 2.37 -25.44 -20.82
N ALA A 36 2.77 -24.61 -19.85
CA ALA A 36 4.14 -24.12 -19.74
C ALA A 36 5.13 -25.26 -19.42
N LEU A 37 4.76 -26.19 -18.53
CA LEU A 37 5.55 -27.38 -18.21
C LEU A 37 5.69 -28.31 -19.43
N VAL A 38 4.59 -28.61 -20.15
CA VAL A 38 4.60 -29.42 -21.37
C VAL A 38 5.47 -28.79 -22.46
N ALA A 39 5.32 -27.47 -22.68
CA ALA A 39 6.14 -26.74 -23.65
C ALA A 39 7.63 -26.74 -23.28
N THR A 40 7.94 -26.70 -21.99
CA THR A 40 9.31 -26.78 -21.47
C THR A 40 9.87 -28.19 -21.67
N ALA A 41 9.11 -29.23 -21.35
CA ALA A 41 9.50 -30.62 -21.58
C ALA A 41 9.75 -30.92 -23.07
N ALA A 42 9.00 -30.30 -23.98
CA ALA A 42 9.19 -30.47 -25.42
C ALA A 42 10.46 -29.78 -25.96
N LYS A 43 10.95 -28.73 -25.28
CA LYS A 43 12.10 -27.91 -25.74
C LYS A 43 13.41 -28.26 -25.05
N THR A 44 13.36 -28.72 -23.81
CA THR A 44 14.52 -29.14 -23.03
C THR A 44 14.83 -30.60 -23.31
N ARG A 45 16.09 -31.00 -23.10
CA ARG A 45 16.58 -32.35 -23.40
C ARG A 45 17.17 -33.02 -22.17
N VAL A 46 17.16 -34.33 -22.16
CA VAL A 46 17.81 -35.20 -21.17
C VAL A 46 18.60 -36.28 -21.93
N TYR A 47 19.73 -36.70 -21.39
CA TYR A 47 20.49 -37.80 -21.96
C TYR A 47 19.80 -39.13 -21.62
N ASP A 48 19.43 -39.90 -22.64
CA ASP A 48 18.89 -41.24 -22.48
C ASP A 48 20.00 -42.26 -22.70
N ALA A 49 20.44 -42.91 -21.62
CA ALA A 49 21.49 -43.92 -21.69
C ALA A 49 21.07 -45.16 -22.51
N GLY A 50 19.77 -45.46 -22.64
CA GLY A 50 19.28 -46.57 -23.45
C GLY A 50 19.29 -46.27 -24.95
N ALA A 51 19.18 -45.00 -25.33
CA ALA A 51 19.22 -44.54 -26.73
C ALA A 51 20.58 -43.90 -27.12
N GLU A 52 21.49 -43.71 -26.16
CA GLU A 52 22.78 -43.03 -26.31
C GLU A 52 22.68 -41.61 -26.94
N GLU A 53 21.56 -40.91 -26.71
CA GLU A 53 21.30 -39.58 -27.29
C GLU A 53 20.57 -38.65 -26.31
N TYR A 54 20.71 -37.34 -26.52
CA TYR A 54 19.85 -36.34 -25.89
C TYR A 54 18.46 -36.27 -26.53
N VAL A 55 17.47 -36.85 -25.87
CA VAL A 55 16.06 -36.80 -26.30
C VAL A 55 15.33 -35.64 -25.63
N PRO A 56 14.28 -35.07 -26.25
CA PRO A 56 13.39 -34.13 -25.57
C PRO A 56 12.85 -34.74 -24.27
N LYS A 57 12.81 -33.98 -23.17
CA LYS A 57 12.30 -34.47 -21.88
C LYS A 57 10.89 -35.05 -22.02
N LEU A 58 10.03 -34.47 -22.86
CA LEU A 58 8.67 -34.97 -23.13
C LEU A 58 8.63 -36.41 -23.69
N GLN A 59 9.67 -36.85 -24.40
CA GLN A 59 9.77 -38.21 -24.95
C GLN A 59 10.37 -39.20 -23.96
N TYR A 60 11.03 -38.72 -22.90
CA TYR A 60 11.65 -39.56 -21.90
C TYR A 60 10.60 -40.08 -20.90
N PRO A 61 10.56 -41.41 -20.61
CA PRO A 61 9.45 -42.03 -19.87
C PRO A 61 9.15 -41.41 -18.50
N LEU A 62 10.18 -41.01 -17.75
CA LEU A 62 9.99 -40.43 -16.41
C LEU A 62 9.22 -39.10 -16.45
N TYR A 63 9.61 -38.17 -17.32
CA TYR A 63 8.95 -36.86 -17.42
C TYR A 63 7.55 -36.95 -18.01
N ARG A 64 7.32 -37.87 -18.96
CA ARG A 64 5.96 -38.12 -19.49
C ARG A 64 5.04 -38.63 -18.38
N ARG A 65 5.46 -39.65 -17.61
CA ARG A 65 4.72 -40.16 -16.45
C ARG A 65 4.47 -39.07 -15.41
N ALA A 66 5.42 -38.17 -15.19
CA ALA A 66 5.29 -37.08 -14.24
C ALA A 66 4.22 -36.05 -14.65
N LEU A 67 4.17 -35.70 -15.94
CA LEU A 67 3.12 -34.82 -16.48
C LEU A 67 1.76 -35.51 -16.50
N GLU A 68 1.69 -36.80 -16.85
CA GLU A 68 0.47 -37.64 -16.81
C GLU A 68 -0.08 -37.75 -15.38
N TRP A 69 0.81 -37.91 -14.39
CA TRP A 69 0.44 -37.84 -12.99
C TRP A 69 -0.19 -36.49 -12.67
N LEU A 70 0.43 -35.37 -13.09
CA LEU A 70 -0.05 -34.02 -12.76
C LEU A 70 -1.42 -33.70 -13.39
N GLU A 71 -1.68 -34.11 -14.65
CA GLU A 71 -3.00 -33.89 -15.29
C GLU A 71 -4.12 -34.77 -14.74
N SER A 72 -3.77 -35.87 -14.05
CA SER A 72 -4.76 -36.76 -13.43
C SER A 72 -5.18 -36.34 -12.02
N GLN A 73 -4.52 -35.34 -11.44
CA GLN A 73 -4.85 -34.89 -10.09
C GLN A 73 -6.12 -34.03 -10.05
N GLU A 74 -6.77 -34.04 -8.89
CA GLU A 74 -7.81 -33.06 -8.58
C GLU A 74 -7.24 -31.62 -8.63
N PRO A 75 -8.08 -30.62 -8.95
CA PRO A 75 -7.58 -29.27 -9.16
C PRO A 75 -6.86 -28.69 -7.94
N PRO A 76 -5.77 -27.92 -8.15
CA PRO A 76 -4.99 -27.37 -7.05
C PRO A 76 -5.74 -26.25 -6.32
N ALA A 77 -5.36 -26.04 -5.07
CA ALA A 77 -5.59 -24.75 -4.42
C ALA A 77 -4.62 -23.71 -5.01
N ILE A 78 -5.13 -22.51 -5.33
CA ILE A 78 -4.31 -21.43 -5.90
C ILE A 78 -4.20 -20.29 -4.89
N TYR A 79 -2.99 -19.96 -4.50
CA TYR A 79 -2.68 -18.82 -3.65
C TYR A 79 -2.09 -17.73 -4.55
N ALA A 80 -2.87 -16.70 -4.80
CA ALA A 80 -2.49 -15.58 -5.66
C ALA A 80 -2.95 -14.28 -5.02
N PRO A 81 -2.29 -13.14 -5.31
CA PRO A 81 -2.82 -11.84 -4.91
C PRO A 81 -4.28 -11.70 -5.35
N PRO A 82 -5.22 -11.35 -4.46
CA PRO A 82 -6.63 -11.25 -4.84
C PRO A 82 -6.88 -10.10 -5.81
N GLU A 83 -6.03 -9.08 -5.77
CA GLU A 83 -6.08 -7.90 -6.61
C GLU A 83 -4.72 -7.69 -7.29
N LEU A 84 -4.77 -7.09 -8.48
CA LEU A 84 -3.59 -6.68 -9.24
C LEU A 84 -3.20 -5.27 -8.78
N LEU A 85 -1.90 -4.97 -8.72
CA LEU A 85 -1.42 -3.62 -8.43
C LEU A 85 -1.81 -2.62 -9.52
N ASP A 86 -1.87 -3.09 -10.76
CA ASP A 86 -2.36 -2.34 -11.92
C ASP A 86 -2.81 -3.36 -12.96
N SER A 87 -3.73 -3.00 -13.84
CA SER A 87 -4.13 -3.83 -14.96
C SER A 87 -4.58 -2.97 -16.13
N GLY A 88 -4.31 -3.44 -17.34
CA GLY A 88 -4.67 -2.69 -18.53
C GLY A 88 -4.51 -3.49 -19.80
N VAL A 89 -4.85 -2.87 -20.93
CA VAL A 89 -4.68 -3.46 -22.25
C VAL A 89 -3.58 -2.69 -22.98
N LEU A 90 -2.43 -3.31 -23.13
CA LEU A 90 -1.33 -2.75 -23.90
C LEU A 90 -1.61 -2.90 -25.40
N HIS A 91 -1.61 -1.77 -26.12
CA HIS A 91 -1.67 -1.73 -27.56
C HIS A 91 -0.26 -1.71 -28.14
N THR A 92 0.15 -2.83 -28.75
CA THR A 92 1.43 -2.94 -29.46
C THR A 92 1.18 -3.06 -30.96
N PHE A 93 2.17 -2.70 -31.78
CA PHE A 93 2.06 -2.79 -33.24
C PHE A 93 3.08 -3.79 -33.77
N VAL A 94 2.62 -4.82 -34.48
CA VAL A 94 3.50 -5.86 -35.01
C VAL A 94 3.51 -5.77 -36.54
N PRO A 95 4.70 -5.79 -37.19
CA PRO A 95 4.78 -5.82 -38.65
C PRO A 95 4.06 -7.06 -39.19
N VAL A 96 3.33 -6.92 -40.30
CA VAL A 96 2.79 -8.08 -41.00
C VAL A 96 3.92 -8.83 -41.71
N ASN A 97 3.94 -10.16 -41.62
CA ASN A 97 4.86 -10.98 -42.40
C ASN A 97 4.71 -10.66 -43.89
N TYR A 98 5.82 -10.67 -44.63
CA TYR A 98 5.80 -10.51 -46.08
C TYR A 98 4.87 -11.57 -46.68
N LYS A 99 3.86 -11.13 -47.44
CA LYS A 99 3.08 -12.06 -48.24
C LYS A 99 4.01 -12.58 -49.34
N ILE A 100 4.48 -13.82 -49.20
CA ILE A 100 5.05 -14.54 -50.35
C ILE A 100 3.87 -14.74 -51.29
N GLY A 101 3.84 -13.98 -52.39
CA GLY A 101 2.78 -14.10 -53.38
C GLY A 101 2.82 -15.48 -54.01
N ASN A 102 1.64 -16.08 -54.25
CA ASN A 102 1.52 -17.15 -55.23
C ASN A 102 2.10 -16.64 -56.56
N ALA A 103 2.84 -17.51 -57.25
CA ALA A 103 3.56 -17.23 -58.49
C ALA A 103 2.66 -16.44 -59.46
N GLY A 104 2.93 -15.14 -59.63
CA GLY A 104 2.18 -14.26 -60.52
C GLY A 104 2.13 -12.79 -60.11
N ASN A 105 2.29 -12.45 -58.82
CA ASN A 105 2.33 -11.06 -58.39
C ASN A 105 3.72 -10.66 -57.89
N LYS A 106 4.24 -9.55 -58.46
CA LYS A 106 5.56 -8.95 -58.27
C LYS A 106 6.09 -9.14 -56.85
N ILE A 107 7.29 -9.73 -56.75
CA ILE A 107 8.11 -9.71 -55.54
C ILE A 107 8.39 -8.24 -55.23
N VAL A 108 7.73 -7.70 -54.21
CA VAL A 108 8.08 -6.40 -53.65
C VAL A 108 9.32 -6.63 -52.77
N LEU A 109 10.50 -6.38 -53.32
CA LEU A 109 11.70 -6.22 -52.50
C LEU A 109 11.45 -5.08 -51.49
N PRO A 110 12.00 -5.18 -50.26
CA PRO A 110 11.73 -4.17 -49.24
C PRO A 110 12.14 -2.78 -49.77
N PRO A 111 11.26 -1.76 -49.73
CA PRO A 111 11.72 -0.40 -49.98
C PRO A 111 12.73 0.00 -48.89
N TYR A 112 13.68 0.85 -49.26
CA TYR A 112 14.77 1.41 -48.44
C TYR A 112 14.29 2.23 -47.22
N ASP A 113 12.99 2.18 -46.90
CA ASP A 113 12.34 2.86 -45.78
C ASP A 113 11.92 1.82 -44.71
N PRO A 114 12.69 1.68 -43.61
CA PRO A 114 12.36 0.82 -42.47
C PRO A 114 11.00 1.14 -41.82
N GLY A 115 10.43 2.33 -42.08
CA GLY A 115 9.16 2.80 -41.52
C GLY A 115 7.90 2.31 -42.23
N ALA A 116 7.99 1.85 -43.48
CA ALA A 116 6.83 1.65 -44.37
C ALA A 116 6.09 0.31 -44.21
N ARG A 117 6.45 -0.55 -43.24
CA ARG A 117 5.73 -1.82 -43.04
C ARG A 117 4.34 -1.56 -42.46
N TYR A 118 3.29 -2.05 -43.11
CA TYR A 118 1.93 -2.08 -42.55
C TYR A 118 1.95 -2.81 -41.20
N ARG A 119 1.51 -2.13 -40.14
CA ARG A 119 1.50 -2.66 -38.76
C ARG A 119 0.07 -2.95 -38.35
N VAL A 120 -0.14 -4.13 -37.76
CA VAL A 120 -1.46 -4.48 -37.20
C VAL A 120 -1.40 -4.30 -35.69
N PRO A 121 -2.37 -3.58 -35.09
CA PRO A 121 -2.45 -3.46 -33.64
C PRO A 121 -2.70 -4.83 -33.00
N ARG A 122 -2.02 -5.09 -31.89
CA ARG A 122 -2.17 -6.24 -31.02
C ARG A 122 -2.47 -5.71 -29.62
N GLN A 123 -3.68 -6.01 -29.16
CA GLN A 123 -4.07 -5.84 -27.77
C GLN A 123 -3.50 -6.98 -26.94
N ARG A 124 -2.92 -6.63 -25.80
CA ARG A 124 -2.43 -7.58 -24.81
C ARG A 124 -2.88 -7.14 -23.42
N PRO A 125 -3.77 -7.90 -22.77
CA PRO A 125 -4.12 -7.61 -21.39
C PRO A 125 -2.91 -7.95 -20.51
N ILE A 126 -2.61 -7.04 -19.59
CA ILE A 126 -1.51 -7.13 -18.64
C ILE A 126 -2.02 -6.86 -17.23
N GLY A 127 -1.37 -7.46 -16.24
CA GLY A 127 -1.57 -7.17 -14.83
C GLY A 127 -0.23 -7.10 -14.11
N ILE A 128 -0.14 -6.26 -13.08
CA ILE A 128 1.05 -6.11 -12.26
C ILE A 128 0.82 -6.79 -10.90
N ILE A 129 1.78 -7.59 -10.45
CA ILE A 129 1.77 -8.25 -9.14
C ILE A 129 3.12 -8.05 -8.44
N ASP A 130 3.15 -8.06 -7.12
CA ASP A 130 4.37 -7.91 -6.30
C ASP A 130 4.75 -9.17 -5.50
N ARG A 131 4.00 -10.26 -5.69
CA ARG A 131 4.07 -11.46 -4.86
C ARG A 131 4.03 -12.73 -5.69
N PRO A 132 4.67 -13.82 -5.23
CA PRO A 132 4.59 -15.12 -5.88
C PRO A 132 3.18 -15.70 -5.85
N LEU A 133 2.94 -16.62 -6.78
CA LEU A 133 1.76 -17.46 -6.82
C LEU A 133 2.13 -18.87 -6.36
N PHE A 134 1.19 -19.58 -5.72
CA PHE A 134 1.35 -20.98 -5.36
C PHE A 134 0.21 -21.81 -5.93
N TYR A 135 0.55 -22.96 -6.50
CA TYR A 135 -0.39 -23.99 -6.91
C TYR A 135 -0.14 -25.21 -6.05
N ALA A 136 -1.08 -25.55 -5.17
CA ALA A 136 -0.96 -26.63 -4.20
C ALA A 136 -1.94 -27.76 -4.51
N TRP A 137 -1.42 -28.87 -5.04
CA TRP A 137 -2.16 -30.11 -5.19
C TRP A 137 -2.22 -30.85 -3.86
N GLN A 138 -3.38 -31.44 -3.58
CA GLN A 138 -3.58 -32.17 -2.31
C GLN A 138 -2.78 -33.47 -2.24
N SER A 139 -2.53 -34.08 -3.39
CA SER A 139 -1.71 -35.29 -3.53
C SER A 139 -0.23 -34.95 -3.59
N ASP A 140 0.61 -35.78 -2.98
CA ASP A 140 2.07 -35.72 -3.10
C ASP A 140 2.54 -36.86 -4.02
N PRO A 141 3.36 -36.60 -5.05
CA PRO A 141 3.90 -37.65 -5.90
C PRO A 141 5.03 -38.43 -5.23
N GLU A 142 5.34 -39.61 -5.78
CA GLU A 142 6.53 -40.38 -5.43
C GLU A 142 7.83 -39.61 -5.76
N GLY A 143 8.95 -40.01 -5.16
CA GLY A 143 10.21 -39.26 -5.21
C GLY A 143 10.73 -38.97 -6.62
N ASP A 144 10.69 -39.96 -7.53
CA ASP A 144 11.15 -39.81 -8.91
C ASP A 144 10.25 -38.86 -9.73
N ILE A 145 8.93 -38.96 -9.58
CA ILE A 145 7.95 -38.05 -10.19
C ILE A 145 8.12 -36.63 -9.64
N ARG A 146 8.29 -36.50 -8.31
CA ARG A 146 8.49 -35.21 -7.64
C ARG A 146 9.74 -34.50 -8.15
N GLU A 147 10.84 -35.23 -8.28
CA GLU A 147 12.10 -34.73 -8.81
C GLU A 147 11.99 -34.34 -10.29
N ALA A 148 11.32 -35.16 -11.11
CA ALA A 148 11.08 -34.85 -12.51
C ALA A 148 10.24 -33.57 -12.70
N LEU A 149 9.20 -33.36 -11.88
CA LEU A 149 8.40 -32.14 -11.89
C LEU A 149 9.21 -30.93 -11.42
N ALA A 150 10.04 -31.07 -10.39
CA ALA A 150 10.92 -30.00 -9.92
C ALA A 150 11.97 -29.61 -10.98
N ASP A 151 12.54 -30.60 -11.67
CA ASP A 151 13.49 -30.41 -12.76
C ASP A 151 12.85 -29.76 -14.00
N LEU A 152 11.58 -30.04 -14.31
CA LEU A 152 10.85 -29.31 -15.35
C LEU A 152 10.49 -27.88 -14.93
N ALA A 153 10.06 -27.69 -13.68
CA ALA A 153 9.62 -26.40 -13.16
C ALA A 153 10.72 -25.34 -13.25
N LYS A 154 11.96 -25.67 -12.84
CA LYS A 154 13.09 -24.73 -12.89
C LYS A 154 13.42 -24.23 -14.30
N ASP A 155 13.04 -24.99 -15.34
CA ASP A 155 13.33 -24.68 -16.74
C ASP A 155 12.21 -23.86 -17.41
N VAL A 156 11.09 -23.58 -16.72
CA VAL A 156 9.96 -22.81 -17.26
C VAL A 156 10.34 -21.33 -17.43
N PRO A 157 10.40 -20.80 -18.67
CA PRO A 157 10.94 -19.46 -18.90
C PRO A 157 9.91 -18.33 -18.75
N TYR A 158 8.62 -18.64 -18.96
CA TYR A 158 7.52 -17.67 -18.85
C TYR A 158 6.19 -18.38 -18.57
N LEU A 159 5.25 -17.68 -17.94
CA LEU A 159 3.88 -18.15 -17.72
C LEU A 159 2.88 -17.18 -18.35
N GLY A 160 2.17 -17.64 -19.38
CA GLY A 160 1.28 -16.81 -20.18
C GLY A 160 1.87 -16.47 -21.54
N THR A 161 2.41 -15.26 -21.70
CA THR A 161 3.18 -14.88 -22.90
C THR A 161 4.66 -14.71 -22.55
N THR A 162 5.51 -14.59 -23.57
CA THR A 162 6.96 -14.36 -23.39
C THR A 162 7.31 -13.07 -22.65
N TRP A 163 6.33 -12.18 -22.43
CA TRP A 163 6.48 -10.96 -21.64
C TRP A 163 6.39 -11.22 -20.14
N SER A 164 5.91 -12.39 -19.72
CA SER A 164 5.71 -12.76 -18.33
C SER A 164 6.77 -13.76 -17.88
N SER A 165 8.03 -13.30 -17.77
CA SER A 165 9.14 -14.14 -17.32
C SER A 165 8.91 -14.63 -15.90
N VAL A 166 9.10 -15.92 -15.66
CA VAL A 166 8.90 -16.53 -14.35
C VAL A 166 10.09 -17.38 -13.92
N ALA A 167 10.22 -17.59 -12.61
CA ALA A 167 10.93 -18.72 -12.04
C ALA A 167 9.90 -19.62 -11.33
N VAL A 168 9.85 -20.89 -11.70
CA VAL A 168 8.96 -21.88 -11.07
C VAL A 168 9.77 -22.87 -10.25
N ARG A 169 9.35 -23.14 -9.02
CA ARG A 169 10.04 -24.03 -8.08
C ARG A 169 9.05 -24.95 -7.36
N VAL A 170 9.47 -26.17 -7.05
CA VAL A 170 8.75 -27.02 -6.11
C VAL A 170 9.21 -26.67 -4.70
N VAL A 171 8.27 -26.41 -3.80
CA VAL A 171 8.55 -26.07 -2.40
C VAL A 171 7.90 -27.08 -1.46
N ALA A 172 8.46 -27.26 -0.27
CA ALA A 172 7.94 -28.21 0.72
C ALA A 172 6.62 -27.73 1.35
N GLU A 173 6.47 -26.42 1.48
CA GLU A 173 5.32 -25.79 2.10
C GLU A 173 5.12 -24.39 1.53
N ILE A 174 3.91 -23.87 1.68
CA ILE A 174 3.61 -22.48 1.35
C ILE A 174 4.19 -21.62 2.48
N GLU A 175 5.03 -20.65 2.10
CA GLU A 175 5.65 -19.74 3.07
C GLU A 175 4.61 -18.76 3.65
N GLU A 176 4.82 -18.30 4.87
CA GLU A 176 4.04 -17.18 5.41
C GLU A 176 4.38 -15.89 4.65
N PRO A 177 3.41 -14.98 4.43
CA PRO A 177 2.03 -15.01 4.91
C PRO A 177 1.05 -15.78 3.99
N TYR A 178 1.53 -16.42 2.92
CA TYR A 178 0.66 -16.99 1.88
C TYR A 178 -0.09 -18.24 2.35
N ARG A 179 0.50 -19.04 3.25
CA ARG A 179 -0.14 -20.27 3.77
C ARG A 179 -1.52 -20.02 4.36
N ASN A 180 -1.65 -18.93 5.10
CA ASN A 180 -2.89 -18.51 5.77
C ASN A 180 -3.66 -17.43 4.98
N GLY A 181 -3.22 -17.11 3.76
CA GLY A 181 -3.83 -16.11 2.89
C GLY A 181 -5.03 -16.62 2.08
N PRO A 182 -5.71 -15.73 1.34
CA PRO A 182 -6.81 -16.11 0.45
C PRO A 182 -6.32 -17.08 -0.62
N CYS A 183 -7.08 -18.16 -0.84
CA CYS A 183 -6.79 -19.12 -1.89
C CYS A 183 -8.08 -19.57 -2.59
N LEU A 184 -7.96 -19.81 -3.90
CA LEU A 184 -9.02 -20.43 -4.69
C LEU A 184 -8.96 -21.94 -4.46
N ARG A 185 -10.09 -22.56 -4.11
CA ARG A 185 -10.21 -24.01 -3.91
C ARG A 185 -11.32 -24.60 -4.80
N PRO A 186 -11.31 -25.92 -5.08
CA PRO A 186 -12.40 -26.59 -5.79
C PRO A 186 -13.70 -26.65 -4.97
N LEU A 187 -14.86 -26.36 -5.59
CA LEU A 187 -16.19 -26.34 -4.96
C LEU A 187 -16.60 -27.64 -4.25
N LYS A 188 -16.01 -28.79 -4.58
CA LYS A 188 -16.36 -30.06 -3.93
C LYS A 188 -15.73 -30.21 -2.54
N GLN A 189 -14.66 -29.51 -2.23
CA GLN A 189 -13.85 -29.67 -1.01
C GLN A 189 -14.39 -28.88 0.20
N THR A 190 -15.68 -28.57 0.16
CA THR A 190 -16.18 -27.36 0.77
C THR A 190 -17.59 -27.55 1.29
N GLY A 191 -17.73 -27.69 2.61
CA GLY A 191 -19.04 -27.82 3.22
C GLY A 191 -19.84 -26.53 3.07
N THR A 192 -20.70 -26.41 2.05
CA THR A 192 -21.70 -25.33 1.87
C THR A 192 -22.69 -25.29 3.04
N PRO A 193 -23.28 -24.14 3.48
CA PRO A 193 -23.76 -23.01 2.66
C PRO A 193 -23.52 -21.59 3.28
N TYR A 194 -23.14 -20.59 2.48
CA TYR A 194 -23.17 -19.18 2.91
C TYR A 194 -23.89 -18.31 1.88
N GLY A 195 -25.00 -17.68 2.31
CA GLY A 195 -25.83 -16.74 1.55
C GLY A 195 -25.24 -15.33 1.47
N GLY A 196 -23.95 -15.21 1.17
CA GLY A 196 -23.36 -13.97 0.62
C GLY A 196 -23.29 -14.08 -0.90
N GLN A 197 -23.29 -12.98 -1.65
CA GLN A 197 -23.09 -13.04 -3.10
C GLN A 197 -21.72 -13.67 -3.41
N LEU A 198 -21.75 -14.95 -3.81
CA LEU A 198 -20.59 -15.72 -4.18
C LEU A 198 -20.16 -15.35 -5.60
N ALA A 199 -19.07 -14.61 -5.78
CA ALA A 199 -18.46 -14.40 -7.09
C ALA A 199 -17.84 -15.71 -7.60
N LEU A 200 -18.55 -16.42 -8.48
CA LEU A 200 -18.02 -17.61 -9.15
C LEU A 200 -17.09 -17.20 -10.31
N GLN A 201 -15.77 -17.43 -10.17
CA GLN A 201 -14.79 -17.48 -11.26
C GLN A 201 -14.54 -18.91 -11.82
N SER A 202 -14.70 -19.10 -13.13
CA SER A 202 -14.33 -20.34 -13.84
C SER A 202 -12.85 -20.29 -14.26
N LEU A 203 -12.09 -21.32 -13.89
CA LEU A 203 -10.68 -21.51 -14.27
C LEU A 203 -10.54 -22.66 -15.27
N ARG A 204 -9.40 -22.78 -15.96
CA ARG A 204 -9.07 -23.95 -16.79
C ARG A 204 -8.06 -24.79 -16.04
N VAL A 205 -8.29 -26.09 -15.97
CA VAL A 205 -7.37 -27.01 -15.29
C VAL A 205 -7.02 -28.16 -16.22
N PRO A 206 -5.81 -28.72 -16.09
CA PRO A 206 -5.48 -29.93 -16.83
C PRO A 206 -6.38 -31.08 -16.36
N ALA A 207 -6.66 -31.99 -17.28
CA ALA A 207 -7.42 -33.21 -17.05
C ALA A 207 -6.74 -34.36 -17.81
N PRO A 208 -6.99 -35.63 -17.45
CA PRO A 208 -6.41 -36.76 -18.17
C PRO A 208 -6.58 -36.67 -19.69
N GLY A 209 -5.49 -36.86 -20.43
CA GLY A 209 -5.42 -36.73 -21.89
C GLY A 209 -5.02 -35.33 -22.39
N ARG A 210 -4.76 -34.36 -21.50
CA ARG A 210 -4.41 -32.99 -21.88
C ARG A 210 -3.06 -32.92 -22.63
N ILE A 211 -2.08 -33.74 -22.26
CA ILE A 211 -0.79 -33.83 -22.99
C ILE A 211 -1.01 -34.23 -24.44
N ASP A 212 -1.80 -35.29 -24.66
CA ASP A 212 -2.06 -35.81 -26.01
C ASP A 212 -2.87 -34.83 -26.84
N ASP A 213 -3.77 -34.06 -26.22
CA ASP A 213 -4.47 -32.94 -26.87
C ASP A 213 -3.49 -31.84 -27.32
N LEU A 214 -2.57 -31.43 -26.44
CA LEU A 214 -1.58 -30.41 -26.76
C LEU A 214 -0.62 -30.87 -27.86
N ASP A 215 -0.19 -32.13 -27.84
CA ASP A 215 0.67 -32.72 -28.85
C ASP A 215 -0.04 -32.86 -30.21
N ARG A 216 -1.32 -33.28 -30.21
CA ARG A 216 -2.16 -33.31 -31.41
C ARG A 216 -2.31 -31.93 -32.04
N GLU A 217 -2.63 -30.91 -31.23
CA GLU A 217 -2.76 -29.53 -31.71
C GLU A 217 -1.42 -28.96 -32.18
N TYR A 218 -0.32 -29.26 -31.49
CA TYR A 218 1.02 -28.89 -31.93
C TYR A 218 1.34 -29.49 -33.29
N ARG A 219 1.17 -30.81 -33.47
CA ARG A 219 1.40 -31.49 -34.76
C ARG A 219 0.52 -30.92 -35.86
N ARG A 220 -0.75 -30.65 -35.55
CA ARG A 220 -1.67 -29.99 -36.49
C ARG A 220 -1.15 -28.61 -36.90
N VAL A 221 -0.73 -27.77 -35.95
CA VAL A 221 -0.21 -26.42 -36.24
C VAL A 221 1.10 -26.49 -37.01
N ILE A 222 2.02 -27.40 -36.66
CA ILE A 222 3.28 -27.60 -37.39
C ILE A 222 3.02 -28.13 -38.80
N ALA A 223 2.07 -29.04 -38.98
CA ALA A 223 1.63 -29.51 -40.29
C ALA A 223 0.98 -28.37 -41.10
N PHE A 224 0.16 -27.53 -40.46
CA PHE A 224 -0.44 -26.35 -41.07
C PHE A 224 0.58 -25.29 -41.47
N LEU A 225 1.60 -25.04 -40.65
CA LEU A 225 2.71 -24.14 -41.00
C LEU A 225 3.53 -24.65 -42.21
N ARG A 226 3.25 -25.86 -42.69
CA ARG A 226 3.81 -26.45 -43.91
C ARG A 226 2.85 -26.44 -45.12
N ASP A 227 1.56 -26.06 -44.99
CA ASP A 227 0.61 -26.01 -46.11
C ASP A 227 -0.51 -24.94 -45.93
N THR A 228 -0.64 -24.03 -46.90
CA THR A 228 -1.32 -22.71 -46.77
C THR A 228 -2.80 -22.69 -47.18
N SER A 229 -3.59 -23.67 -46.77
CA SER A 229 -5.05 -23.52 -46.86
C SER A 229 -5.78 -24.27 -45.75
N MET A 230 -6.18 -23.56 -44.68
CA MET A 230 -7.45 -23.74 -43.93
C MET A 230 -7.45 -23.03 -42.57
N LYS A 231 -8.63 -22.87 -41.98
CA LYS A 231 -8.89 -22.09 -40.76
C LYS A 231 -8.59 -22.89 -39.46
N PRO A 232 -8.18 -22.23 -38.36
CA PRO A 232 -8.01 -22.88 -37.04
C PRO A 232 -9.35 -23.40 -36.49
N SER A 233 -9.36 -24.54 -35.80
CA SER A 233 -10.54 -25.02 -35.06
C SER A 233 -10.45 -24.68 -33.57
N GLU A 234 -11.61 -24.66 -32.94
CA GLU A 234 -11.90 -24.26 -31.56
C GLU A 234 -11.45 -25.33 -30.56
N ALA A 235 -10.73 -24.92 -29.51
CA ALA A 235 -10.37 -25.78 -28.38
C ALA A 235 -11.55 -25.90 -27.40
N ARG A 236 -11.71 -27.07 -26.76
CA ARG A 236 -12.76 -27.37 -25.77
C ARG A 236 -12.58 -26.55 -24.49
N GLU A 237 -13.64 -25.87 -24.04
CA GLU A 237 -13.76 -25.27 -22.71
C GLU A 237 -14.28 -26.33 -21.71
N ILE A 238 -13.57 -26.51 -20.60
CA ILE A 238 -14.03 -27.31 -19.45
C ILE A 238 -14.43 -26.34 -18.33
N SER A 239 -15.68 -26.39 -17.88
CA SER A 239 -16.20 -25.53 -16.82
C SER A 239 -15.63 -25.91 -15.45
N MET A 240 -14.93 -24.99 -14.80
CA MET A 240 -14.52 -25.13 -13.41
C MET A 240 -15.43 -24.31 -12.50
N ARG A 241 -15.90 -24.91 -11.41
CA ARG A 241 -16.66 -24.19 -10.39
C ARG A 241 -15.73 -23.67 -9.31
N THR A 242 -15.84 -22.37 -9.09
CA THR A 242 -15.27 -21.61 -7.98
C THR A 242 -15.82 -22.15 -6.69
N PHE A 243 -14.94 -22.46 -5.77
CA PHE A 243 -15.28 -22.29 -4.39
C PHE A 243 -14.81 -20.94 -3.88
N ILE A 244 -15.70 -20.24 -3.21
CA ILE A 244 -15.30 -19.23 -2.22
C ILE A 244 -15.10 -20.01 -0.94
N GLY A 245 -13.86 -20.47 -0.76
CA GLY A 245 -13.34 -20.78 0.56
C GLY A 245 -13.43 -19.51 1.34
N ALA A 246 -14.23 -19.58 2.41
CA ALA A 246 -14.50 -18.58 3.43
C ALA A 246 -13.95 -17.20 3.08
N PRO A 247 -14.81 -16.17 2.91
CA PRO A 247 -14.35 -14.80 2.68
C PRO A 247 -13.19 -14.57 3.61
N LEU A 248 -12.05 -14.10 3.04
CA LEU A 248 -10.87 -13.59 3.75
C LEU A 248 -11.20 -13.61 5.22
N ALA A 249 -10.80 -14.67 5.95
CA ALA A 249 -11.07 -14.73 7.38
C ALA A 249 -10.73 -13.32 7.86
N ARG A 250 -11.78 -12.63 8.32
CA ARG A 250 -11.78 -11.22 8.69
C ARG A 250 -10.37 -10.90 9.12
N TYR A 251 -9.72 -9.92 8.51
CA TYR A 251 -8.52 -9.33 9.10
C TYR A 251 -8.90 -9.04 10.55
N MET A 252 -8.59 -9.98 11.43
CA MET A 252 -8.86 -9.89 12.83
C MET A 252 -7.69 -9.09 13.28
N TRP A 253 -8.03 -7.84 13.47
CA TRP A 253 -7.16 -6.81 13.94
C TRP A 253 -6.84 -7.08 15.43
N ASP A 254 -6.32 -8.27 15.76
CA ASP A 254 -6.07 -8.71 17.14
C ASP A 254 -5.00 -9.82 17.11
N GLN A 255 -3.86 -9.78 17.82
CA GLN A 255 -3.57 -9.22 19.13
C GLN A 255 -2.37 -8.23 19.12
N PRO A 256 -2.25 -7.36 20.13
CA PRO A 256 -1.02 -6.64 20.39
C PRO A 256 0.11 -7.65 20.66
N VAL A 257 1.10 -7.71 19.77
CA VAL A 257 2.36 -8.38 20.10
C VAL A 257 3.09 -7.45 21.06
N LYS A 258 3.27 -7.88 22.31
CA LYS A 258 4.14 -7.21 23.28
C LYS A 258 5.53 -7.05 22.63
N GLY A 259 5.92 -5.83 22.28
CA GLY A 259 7.26 -5.53 21.74
C GLY A 259 7.34 -4.51 20.60
N ASP A 260 6.24 -4.12 19.94
CA ASP A 260 6.30 -3.31 18.71
C ASP A 260 6.39 -1.78 18.89
N GLY A 261 6.41 -1.27 20.12
CA GLY A 261 6.99 0.03 20.49
C GLY A 261 6.53 1.34 19.81
N ASN A 262 5.46 1.36 19.00
CA ASN A 262 4.88 2.61 18.47
C ASN A 262 3.46 2.39 17.89
N ALA A 263 2.45 3.10 18.39
CA ALA A 263 1.08 3.13 17.86
C ALA A 263 1.01 3.57 16.39
N PHE A 264 2.00 4.31 15.91
CA PHE A 264 2.13 4.76 14.53
C PHE A 264 2.84 3.77 13.60
N ALA A 265 3.39 2.67 14.13
CA ALA A 265 3.97 1.60 13.33
C ALA A 265 2.89 0.89 12.51
N ARG A 266 1.76 0.50 13.13
CA ARG A 266 0.70 -0.25 12.46
C ARG A 266 -0.40 0.67 11.90
N THR A 267 -0.02 1.62 11.05
CA THR A 267 -0.94 2.61 10.49
C THR A 267 -0.98 2.57 8.98
N ALA A 268 -2.17 2.81 8.40
CA ALA A 268 -2.28 3.15 6.99
C ALA A 268 -2.11 4.66 6.82
N VAL A 269 -1.47 5.09 5.75
CA VAL A 269 -1.20 6.51 5.50
C VAL A 269 -1.73 6.89 4.12
N ALA A 270 -2.54 7.94 4.07
CA ALA A 270 -2.98 8.58 2.84
C ALA A 270 -2.51 10.04 2.82
N ARG A 271 -1.78 10.46 1.79
CA ARG A 271 -1.25 11.82 1.68
C ARG A 271 -1.95 12.60 0.59
N PHE A 272 -2.06 13.89 0.83
CA PHE A 272 -2.75 14.83 -0.06
C PHE A 272 -1.92 16.09 -0.20
N ARG A 273 -1.82 16.61 -1.42
CA ARG A 273 -1.26 17.93 -1.71
C ARG A 273 -2.37 18.97 -1.65
N VAL A 274 -2.04 20.15 -1.12
CA VAL A 274 -2.96 21.29 -1.03
C VAL A 274 -2.47 22.46 -1.89
N ARG A 275 -3.37 23.08 -2.66
CA ARG A 275 -3.10 24.29 -3.45
C ARG A 275 -4.22 25.34 -3.27
N PRO A 276 -3.89 26.62 -3.01
CA PRO A 276 -2.55 27.14 -2.73
C PRO A 276 -1.99 26.61 -1.41
N SER A 277 -0.69 26.79 -1.17
CA SER A 277 -0.11 26.46 0.15
C SER A 277 -0.75 27.34 1.23
N LEU A 278 -1.07 26.74 2.37
CA LEU A 278 -1.73 27.43 3.49
C LEU A 278 -0.70 27.80 4.58
N PRO A 279 -0.91 28.85 5.38
CA PRO A 279 -0.07 29.10 6.56
C PRO A 279 -0.12 27.93 7.54
N ILE A 280 1.00 27.56 8.17
CA ILE A 280 1.03 26.48 9.19
C ILE A 280 0.10 26.75 10.38
N THR A 281 -0.12 28.03 10.71
CA THR A 281 -1.08 28.45 11.75
C THR A 281 -2.51 28.06 11.45
N TRP A 282 -2.82 27.68 10.20
CA TRP A 282 -4.14 27.18 9.79
C TRP A 282 -4.26 25.65 9.90
N SER A 283 -3.30 24.96 10.53
CA SER A 283 -3.31 23.50 10.63
C SER A 283 -4.61 22.96 11.26
N GLY A 284 -5.08 23.58 12.34
CA GLY A 284 -6.34 23.21 12.99
C GLY A 284 -7.57 23.49 12.12
N LEU A 285 -7.60 24.62 11.43
CA LEU A 285 -8.68 24.96 10.51
C LEU A 285 -8.76 23.95 9.36
N LEU A 286 -7.62 23.66 8.71
CA LEU A 286 -7.53 22.66 7.66
C LEU A 286 -8.00 21.28 8.16
N ALA A 287 -7.59 20.88 9.36
CA ALA A 287 -8.04 19.63 9.96
C ALA A 287 -9.56 19.61 10.16
N GLU A 288 -10.18 20.69 10.65
CA GLU A 288 -11.64 20.78 10.81
C GLU A 288 -12.38 20.66 9.47
N ALA A 289 -11.89 21.30 8.40
CA ALA A 289 -12.48 21.15 7.07
C ALA A 289 -12.39 19.70 6.58
N VAL A 290 -11.21 19.07 6.73
CA VAL A 290 -11.01 17.67 6.32
C VAL A 290 -11.90 16.73 7.14
N HIS A 291 -11.99 16.93 8.46
CA HIS A 291 -12.86 16.14 9.33
C HIS A 291 -14.35 16.29 8.98
N ALA A 292 -14.82 17.51 8.70
CA ALA A 292 -16.21 17.76 8.31
C ALA A 292 -16.56 17.08 6.97
N SER A 293 -15.63 17.12 6.01
CA SER A 293 -15.76 16.42 4.73
C SER A 293 -15.71 14.91 4.92
N LEU A 294 -14.80 14.40 5.74
CA LEU A 294 -14.68 12.99 6.07
C LEU A 294 -15.96 12.46 6.72
N ALA A 295 -16.52 13.20 7.69
CA ALA A 295 -17.79 12.86 8.34
C ALA A 295 -18.94 12.76 7.34
N SER A 296 -19.00 13.71 6.41
CA SER A 296 -20.01 13.71 5.34
C SER A 296 -19.84 12.52 4.40
N ALA A 297 -18.59 12.19 4.05
CA ALA A 297 -18.26 11.11 3.13
C ALA A 297 -18.60 9.72 3.71
N VAL A 298 -18.31 9.49 5.00
CA VAL A 298 -18.49 8.18 5.64
C VAL A 298 -19.90 7.92 6.17
N THR A 299 -20.80 8.91 6.14
CA THR A 299 -22.17 8.78 6.71
C THR A 299 -22.94 7.59 6.11
N SER A 300 -22.75 7.28 4.82
CA SER A 300 -23.41 6.15 4.16
C SER A 300 -22.76 4.79 4.48
N LEU A 301 -21.51 4.77 4.94
CA LEU A 301 -20.76 3.54 5.21
C LEU A 301 -21.27 2.78 6.43
N GLY A 302 -21.93 3.45 7.38
CA GLY A 302 -22.55 2.79 8.53
C GLY A 302 -23.59 1.73 8.13
N LYS A 303 -24.26 1.90 6.98
CA LYS A 303 -25.18 0.88 6.43
C LYS A 303 -24.44 -0.34 5.85
N ARG A 304 -23.25 -0.11 5.28
CA ARG A 304 -22.39 -1.17 4.71
C ARG A 304 -21.71 -1.97 5.81
N PHE A 305 -21.38 -1.35 6.94
CA PHE A 305 -20.71 -1.98 8.07
C PHE A 305 -21.51 -1.79 9.38
N PRO A 306 -22.66 -2.46 9.54
CA PRO A 306 -23.60 -2.21 10.65
C PRO A 306 -23.06 -2.60 12.04
N HIS A 307 -21.96 -3.35 12.11
CA HIS A 307 -21.34 -3.81 13.35
C HIS A 307 -20.00 -3.12 13.67
N THR A 308 -19.65 -2.09 12.90
CA THR A 308 -18.39 -1.35 13.07
C THR A 308 -18.70 0.14 13.16
N ASP A 309 -18.17 0.83 14.17
CA ASP A 309 -18.30 2.29 14.29
C ASP A 309 -17.35 3.02 13.34
N ILE A 310 -17.68 2.98 12.05
CA ILE A 310 -16.89 3.61 10.97
C ILE A 310 -16.85 5.12 11.14
N GLU A 311 -17.98 5.73 11.51
CA GLU A 311 -18.06 7.19 11.67
C GLU A 311 -17.21 7.64 12.86
N GLY A 312 -17.28 6.96 14.00
CA GLY A 312 -16.45 7.24 15.17
C GLY A 312 -14.97 7.00 14.92
N TYR A 313 -14.59 5.94 14.21
CA TYR A 313 -13.20 5.69 13.85
C TYR A 313 -12.64 6.69 12.82
N ALA A 314 -13.45 7.10 11.83
CA ALA A 314 -13.01 8.06 10.82
C ALA A 314 -12.90 9.49 11.39
N THR A 315 -13.80 9.89 12.28
CA THR A 315 -13.97 11.31 12.65
C THR A 315 -13.75 11.61 14.13
N GLY A 316 -13.65 10.58 14.98
CA GLY A 316 -13.70 10.71 16.43
C GLY A 316 -15.09 11.03 16.98
N LYS A 317 -16.13 11.12 16.14
CA LYS A 317 -17.51 11.45 16.56
C LYS A 317 -18.15 10.29 17.31
N GLY A 318 -18.59 10.52 18.54
CA GLY A 318 -19.20 9.47 19.37
C GLY A 318 -18.19 8.46 19.93
N CYS A 319 -16.90 8.56 19.60
CA CYS A 319 -15.91 7.61 20.05
C CYS A 319 -15.64 7.76 21.55
N PHE A 320 -15.83 6.63 22.24
CA PHE A 320 -15.34 6.29 23.56
C PHE A 320 -13.89 6.75 23.69
N LYS A 321 -13.53 7.37 24.81
CA LYS A 321 -12.19 7.94 25.09
C LYS A 321 -11.02 6.93 25.05
N GLU A 322 -11.28 5.68 24.68
CA GLU A 322 -10.40 4.53 24.89
C GLU A 322 -9.78 3.97 23.59
N LEU A 323 -10.40 4.17 22.42
CA LEU A 323 -9.87 3.64 21.14
C LEU A 323 -9.27 4.74 20.23
N PRO A 324 -8.10 4.49 19.61
CA PRO A 324 -7.54 5.40 18.61
C PRO A 324 -8.47 5.58 17.40
N HIS A 325 -8.45 6.76 16.80
CA HIS A 325 -9.19 7.08 15.57
C HIS A 325 -8.27 7.82 14.58
N THR A 326 -8.77 8.14 13.40
CA THR A 326 -7.95 8.71 12.31
C THR A 326 -7.22 9.99 12.75
N PHE A 327 -5.89 9.98 12.67
CA PHE A 327 -5.06 11.15 12.97
C PHE A 327 -4.88 12.04 11.74
N PHE A 328 -4.69 13.33 11.98
CA PHE A 328 -4.45 14.32 10.94
C PHE A 328 -3.05 14.94 11.10
N VAL A 329 -2.25 14.89 10.04
CA VAL A 329 -0.87 15.38 10.05
C VAL A 329 -0.67 16.47 8.99
N PRO A 330 -0.39 17.73 9.38
CA PRO A 330 -0.07 18.80 8.43
C PRO A 330 1.36 18.66 7.91
N LEU A 331 1.53 18.49 6.60
CA LEU A 331 2.83 18.35 5.95
C LEU A 331 3.41 19.73 5.61
N ALA A 332 3.92 20.41 6.64
CA ALA A 332 4.42 21.77 6.56
C ALA A 332 5.91 21.88 6.22
N ASN A 333 6.25 22.87 5.39
CA ASN A 333 7.61 23.21 5.01
C ASN A 333 8.37 23.91 6.16
N VAL A 334 8.87 23.11 7.11
CA VAL A 334 9.66 23.56 8.26
C VAL A 334 11.04 22.88 8.31
N GLY A 335 11.95 23.34 9.15
CA GLY A 335 13.23 22.66 9.45
C GLY A 335 14.27 22.59 8.32
N PHE A 336 14.04 23.23 7.19
CA PHE A 336 15.03 23.40 6.10
C PHE A 336 15.54 24.83 6.02
N ARG A 337 16.66 25.01 5.32
CA ARG A 337 17.30 26.33 5.12
C ARG A 337 16.35 27.40 4.57
N TYR A 338 15.40 27.03 3.72
CA TYR A 338 14.43 27.94 3.08
C TYR A 338 12.98 27.63 3.49
N SER A 339 12.79 27.08 4.69
CA SER A 339 11.46 26.83 5.22
C SER A 339 10.71 28.14 5.49
N ASP A 340 9.45 28.18 5.04
CA ASP A 340 8.56 29.33 5.05
C ASP A 340 7.34 29.14 5.97
N GLY A 341 7.20 27.97 6.61
CA GLY A 341 6.07 27.71 7.49
C GLY A 341 4.74 27.54 6.76
N THR A 342 4.76 27.09 5.50
CA THR A 342 3.53 26.81 4.74
C THR A 342 3.23 25.32 4.66
N ILE A 343 1.95 24.96 4.79
CA ILE A 343 1.39 23.63 4.56
C ILE A 343 1.36 23.39 3.05
N LYS A 344 2.11 22.37 2.61
CA LYS A 344 2.10 21.93 1.20
C LYS A 344 1.09 20.79 0.97
N GLY A 345 0.65 20.15 2.04
CA GLY A 345 -0.23 18.99 2.02
C GLY A 345 -0.61 18.53 3.43
N PHE A 346 -1.37 17.44 3.53
CA PHE A 346 -1.67 16.77 4.79
C PHE A 346 -1.64 15.25 4.61
N ALA A 347 -1.58 14.52 5.71
CA ALA A 347 -1.74 13.07 5.74
C ALA A 347 -2.85 12.67 6.72
N LEU A 348 -3.64 11.67 6.33
CA LEU A 348 -4.53 10.93 7.22
C LEU A 348 -3.82 9.64 7.63
N LEU A 349 -3.71 9.41 8.94
CA LEU A 349 -3.15 8.18 9.48
C LEU A 349 -4.29 7.40 10.09
N PHE A 350 -4.52 6.21 9.57
CA PHE A 350 -5.54 5.29 10.00
C PHE A 350 -4.90 4.31 10.98
N PRO A 351 -5.05 4.52 12.30
CA PRO A 351 -4.46 3.60 13.24
C PRO A 351 -5.18 2.27 13.20
N ALA A 352 -4.35 1.25 13.29
CA ALA A 352 -4.61 0.16 14.18
C ALA A 352 -5.67 0.44 15.30
N SER A 353 -6.94 0.00 15.13
CA SER A 353 -8.01 0.10 16.17
C SER A 353 -9.03 -1.06 16.18
N GLU A 354 -9.50 -1.45 17.38
CA GLU A 354 -10.24 -2.71 17.61
C GLU A 354 -11.49 -2.78 16.73
N GLY A 355 -11.68 -3.91 16.02
CA GLY A 355 -12.81 -4.08 15.11
C GLY A 355 -12.72 -3.32 13.79
N ILE A 356 -11.63 -2.59 13.54
CA ILE A 356 -11.37 -1.90 12.28
C ILE A 356 -10.49 -2.76 11.37
N SER A 357 -11.03 -3.10 10.20
CA SER A 357 -10.33 -3.86 9.17
C SER A 357 -9.73 -2.96 8.08
N ARG A 358 -8.85 -3.54 7.25
CA ARG A 358 -8.34 -2.87 6.05
C ARG A 358 -9.45 -2.42 5.09
N GLU A 359 -10.48 -3.25 4.89
CA GLU A 359 -11.65 -2.89 4.06
C GLU A 359 -12.36 -1.65 4.62
N ASN A 360 -12.41 -1.50 5.95
CA ASN A 360 -12.99 -0.30 6.56
C ASN A 360 -12.15 0.94 6.23
N VAL A 361 -10.82 0.85 6.32
CA VAL A 361 -9.90 1.95 5.99
C VAL A 361 -9.96 2.32 4.50
N GLU A 362 -9.95 1.33 3.60
CA GLU A 362 -10.09 1.54 2.16
C GLU A 362 -11.45 2.13 1.81
N ALA A 363 -12.55 1.62 2.41
CA ALA A 363 -13.88 2.19 2.19
C ALA A 363 -13.99 3.65 2.69
N ILE A 364 -13.36 3.99 3.81
CA ILE A 364 -13.29 5.38 4.31
C ILE A 364 -12.52 6.25 3.30
N TYR A 365 -11.39 5.78 2.81
CA TYR A 365 -10.58 6.49 1.82
C TYR A 365 -11.35 6.69 0.50
N ASP A 366 -11.94 5.63 -0.05
CA ASP A 366 -12.70 5.67 -1.29
C ASP A 366 -13.91 6.60 -1.19
N ALA A 367 -14.60 6.57 -0.05
CA ALA A 367 -15.70 7.50 0.22
C ALA A 367 -15.20 8.95 0.24
N PHE A 368 -14.05 9.20 0.87
CA PHE A 368 -13.44 10.53 0.91
C PHE A 368 -12.99 11.01 -0.48
N ILE A 369 -12.33 10.17 -1.28
CA ILE A 369 -11.95 10.48 -2.66
C ILE A 369 -13.18 10.73 -3.52
N SER A 370 -14.21 9.89 -3.41
CA SER A 370 -15.47 10.06 -4.15
C SER A 370 -16.18 11.36 -3.78
N PHE A 371 -16.10 11.77 -2.52
CA PHE A 371 -16.61 13.07 -2.06
C PHE A 371 -15.81 14.24 -2.66
N LEU A 372 -14.50 14.10 -2.86
CA LEU A 372 -13.64 15.11 -3.46
C LEU A 372 -13.78 15.20 -5.00
N ALA A 373 -14.07 14.08 -5.67
CA ALA A 373 -14.01 13.93 -7.13
C ALA A 373 -14.74 14.97 -8.00
N PRO A 374 -15.85 15.62 -7.59
CA PRO A 374 -16.52 16.61 -8.45
C PRO A 374 -15.64 17.80 -8.82
N GLN A 375 -14.74 18.23 -7.93
CA GLN A 375 -13.93 19.45 -8.10
C GLN A 375 -12.51 19.33 -7.53
N ASN A 376 -12.18 18.22 -6.84
CA ASN A 376 -10.99 18.08 -5.99
C ASN A 376 -10.79 19.29 -5.07
N GLU A 377 -11.90 19.87 -4.62
CA GLU A 377 -11.91 21.15 -3.91
C GLU A 377 -12.50 20.93 -2.52
N LEU A 378 -11.73 21.28 -1.50
CA LEU A 378 -12.23 21.45 -0.15
C LEU A 378 -12.44 22.93 0.12
N TYR A 379 -13.28 23.20 1.11
CA TYR A 379 -13.54 24.56 1.53
C TYR A 379 -13.58 24.68 3.05
N LEU A 380 -12.97 25.75 3.52
CA LEU A 380 -13.12 26.26 4.87
C LEU A 380 -14.32 27.19 4.87
N ASP A 381 -15.37 26.82 5.59
CA ASP A 381 -16.52 27.69 5.85
C ASP A 381 -16.39 28.29 7.26
N PHE A 382 -16.00 29.56 7.32
CA PHE A 382 -15.84 30.29 8.58
C PHE A 382 -17.17 30.53 9.30
N GLY A 383 -18.32 30.36 8.63
CA GLY A 383 -19.64 30.42 9.24
C GLY A 383 -20.06 29.13 9.98
N ARG A 384 -19.43 28.00 9.65
CA ARG A 384 -19.65 26.71 10.33
C ARG A 384 -18.72 26.48 11.52
N VAL A 385 -17.58 27.18 11.55
CA VAL A 385 -16.69 27.25 12.71
C VAL A 385 -17.33 28.17 13.75
N LYS A 386 -18.30 27.63 14.51
CA LYS A 386 -19.00 28.38 15.55
C LYS A 386 -18.00 28.81 16.63
N ASN A 387 -17.54 30.06 16.62
CA ASN A 387 -17.32 30.74 17.88
C ASN A 387 -17.36 32.27 17.87
N THR A 388 -17.86 32.79 18.98
CA THR A 388 -17.88 34.20 19.38
C THR A 388 -16.48 34.64 19.82
N GLY A 389 -15.95 35.69 19.19
CA GLY A 389 -14.71 36.36 19.62
C GLY A 389 -13.60 36.52 18.57
N THR A 390 -13.73 35.95 17.37
CA THR A 390 -12.71 36.06 16.30
C THR A 390 -13.21 36.98 15.18
N VAL A 391 -12.41 37.99 14.80
CA VAL A 391 -12.68 38.81 13.60
C VAL A 391 -12.24 38.01 12.38
N TRP A 392 -13.21 37.55 11.59
CA TRP A 392 -12.95 36.74 10.39
C TRP A 392 -12.74 37.63 9.15
N PRO A 393 -11.92 37.19 8.17
CA PRO A 393 -11.87 37.85 6.85
C PRO A 393 -13.27 37.94 6.23
N GLY A 394 -13.56 39.00 5.47
CA GLY A 394 -14.90 39.21 4.87
C GLY A 394 -15.38 38.09 3.92
N ALA A 395 -14.47 37.23 3.44
CA ALA A 395 -14.80 36.02 2.70
C ALA A 395 -15.23 34.91 3.68
N ARG A 396 -16.54 34.58 3.70
CA ARG A 396 -17.09 33.49 4.54
C ARG A 396 -16.59 32.09 4.18
N ARG A 397 -15.97 31.92 3.00
CA ARG A 397 -15.50 30.64 2.49
C ARG A 397 -14.16 30.80 1.78
N ILE A 398 -13.19 29.94 2.11
CA ILE A 398 -11.94 29.80 1.36
C ILE A 398 -11.87 28.39 0.80
N SER A 399 -11.79 28.28 -0.52
CA SER A 399 -11.62 27.00 -1.18
C SER A 399 -10.15 26.74 -1.51
N PHE A 400 -9.77 25.45 -1.55
CA PHE A 400 -8.45 25.00 -1.91
C PHE A 400 -8.54 23.63 -2.57
N LEU A 401 -7.66 23.41 -3.55
CA LEU A 401 -7.55 22.17 -4.27
C LEU A 401 -6.79 21.16 -3.43
N VAL A 402 -7.30 19.93 -3.42
CA VAL A 402 -6.74 18.78 -2.71
C VAL A 402 -6.51 17.66 -3.71
N GLU A 403 -5.26 17.28 -3.90
CA GLU A 403 -4.84 16.23 -4.82
C GLU A 403 -4.30 15.05 -4.02
N PRO A 404 -4.88 13.83 -4.15
CA PRO A 404 -4.28 12.65 -3.53
C PRO A 404 -2.90 12.41 -4.14
N LEU A 405 -1.93 12.05 -3.30
CA LEU A 405 -0.57 11.69 -3.73
C LEU A 405 -0.43 10.19 -4.03
N GLU A 406 -1.37 9.38 -3.54
CA GLU A 406 -1.48 7.95 -3.79
C GLU A 406 -2.85 7.59 -4.36
N GLU A 407 -2.95 6.48 -5.09
CA GLU A 407 -4.23 5.94 -5.54
C GLU A 407 -4.98 5.21 -4.40
N GLN A 408 -4.26 4.71 -3.39
CA GLN A 408 -4.79 4.09 -2.17
C GLN A 408 -3.90 4.40 -0.94
N PRO A 409 -4.41 4.30 0.30
CA PRO A 409 -3.58 4.40 1.50
C PRO A 409 -2.55 3.26 1.53
N TYR A 410 -1.28 3.56 1.84
CA TYR A 410 -0.27 2.52 2.01
C TYR A 410 -0.12 2.14 3.49
N PHE A 411 0.04 0.84 3.77
CA PHE A 411 0.05 0.27 5.11
C PHE A 411 1.48 -0.01 5.59
N ARG A 412 1.81 0.38 6.83
CA ARG A 412 3.21 0.52 7.27
C ARG A 412 3.86 -0.71 7.91
N TYR A 413 3.12 -1.72 8.38
CA TYR A 413 3.70 -2.96 8.91
C TYR A 413 2.89 -4.20 8.49
N VAL A 414 3.57 -5.09 7.77
CA VAL A 414 3.27 -6.51 7.59
C VAL A 414 4.48 -7.20 8.21
N PHE A 415 4.33 -8.01 9.27
CA PHE A 415 5.42 -8.86 9.75
C PHE A 415 5.07 -10.34 9.59
N GLY A 416 5.96 -11.04 8.87
CA GLY A 416 6.40 -12.40 9.19
C GLY A 416 7.82 -12.32 9.78
N ASP A 417 8.24 -13.39 10.45
CA ASP A 417 9.31 -13.49 11.46
C ASP A 417 10.80 -13.35 11.02
N ASP A 418 11.12 -12.79 9.86
CA ASP A 418 12.49 -12.89 9.31
C ASP A 418 13.40 -11.65 9.48
N GLY A 419 13.15 -10.81 10.49
CA GLY A 419 14.15 -9.91 11.08
C GLY A 419 14.83 -8.89 10.13
N ARG A 420 14.40 -8.77 8.88
CA ARG A 420 14.91 -7.79 7.93
C ARG A 420 14.10 -6.51 8.04
N SER A 421 14.52 -5.68 8.98
CA SER A 421 14.08 -4.30 9.09
C SER A 421 14.27 -3.60 7.73
N PHE A 422 13.20 -3.08 7.13
CA PHE A 422 13.27 -2.12 6.03
C PHE A 422 14.06 -0.87 6.50
N HIS A 423 15.38 -0.91 6.35
CA HIS A 423 16.29 0.22 6.54
C HIS A 423 16.32 1.07 5.27
N PRO A 424 15.96 2.37 5.33
CA PRO A 424 16.18 3.29 4.21
C PRO A 424 17.67 3.62 3.96
N GLU A 425 18.57 3.15 4.83
CA GLU A 425 20.01 3.44 4.78
C GLU A 425 20.86 2.30 4.19
N ALA A 426 20.24 1.27 3.61
CA ALA A 426 20.97 0.29 2.81
C ALA A 426 21.53 0.98 1.54
N LYS A 427 22.77 1.47 1.65
CA LYS A 427 23.62 1.86 0.52
C LYS A 427 23.72 0.66 -0.42
N GLY A 428 22.86 0.62 -1.43
CA GLY A 428 22.80 -0.47 -2.41
C GLY A 428 21.44 -0.71 -3.08
N GLY A 429 20.37 0.00 -2.69
CA GLY A 429 19.04 -0.18 -3.29
C GLY A 429 18.71 0.85 -4.37
N GLU A 430 18.83 0.50 -5.66
CA GLU A 430 18.40 1.31 -6.80
C GLU A 430 16.86 1.42 -6.97
N HIS A 431 16.07 0.89 -6.03
CA HIS A 431 14.60 0.83 -6.13
C HIS A 431 13.84 2.07 -5.64
N TYR A 432 14.53 3.19 -5.36
CA TYR A 432 13.90 4.51 -5.14
C TYR A 432 14.24 5.53 -6.25
N ARG A 433 14.49 5.03 -7.47
CA ARG A 433 14.53 5.85 -8.70
C ARG A 433 13.43 5.40 -9.67
N GLN A 434 12.17 5.61 -9.30
CA GLN A 434 11.11 5.79 -10.31
C GLN A 434 10.60 7.22 -10.25
N LYS A 435 10.86 7.95 -11.35
CA LYS A 435 10.52 9.36 -11.63
C LYS A 435 11.10 10.42 -10.68
N ALA A 436 12.44 10.51 -10.64
CA ALA A 436 13.09 11.82 -10.54
C ALA A 436 12.84 12.59 -11.85
N ASN A 437 11.62 13.10 -12.03
CA ASN A 437 11.31 14.12 -13.05
C ASN A 437 10.03 14.94 -12.74
N VAL A 438 9.65 15.04 -11.47
CA VAL A 438 8.95 16.23 -10.93
C VAL A 438 9.51 16.46 -9.53
N ALA A 439 10.37 17.46 -9.35
CA ALA A 439 10.90 17.82 -8.03
C ALA A 439 9.76 18.35 -7.13
N GLY A 440 9.12 17.45 -6.36
CA GLY A 440 8.11 17.80 -5.38
C GLY A 440 8.73 18.31 -4.07
N PRO A 441 8.01 19.10 -3.25
CA PRO A 441 8.51 19.54 -1.95
C PRO A 441 8.86 18.35 -1.05
N MET A 442 10.09 18.29 -0.50
CA MET A 442 10.54 17.24 0.42
C MET A 442 9.62 17.03 1.65
N THR A 443 8.82 18.05 2.01
CA THR A 443 7.84 17.95 3.08
C THR A 443 6.67 17.01 2.78
N LEU A 444 6.37 16.75 1.51
CA LEU A 444 5.34 15.79 1.11
C LEU A 444 5.85 14.35 1.19
N GLU A 445 7.16 14.15 1.25
CA GLU A 445 7.77 12.83 1.34
C GLU A 445 7.66 12.26 2.75
N TRP A 446 7.03 11.09 2.88
CA TRP A 446 6.74 10.51 4.19
C TRP A 446 7.98 10.12 4.99
N TRP A 447 9.05 9.69 4.29
CA TRP A 447 10.31 9.31 4.93
C TRP A 447 10.89 10.42 5.81
N ARG A 448 10.63 11.69 5.48
CA ARG A 448 11.04 12.86 6.27
C ARG A 448 10.49 12.79 7.70
N TRP A 449 9.23 12.44 7.84
CA TRP A 449 8.50 12.39 9.12
C TRP A 449 8.78 11.12 9.91
N CYS A 450 9.42 10.14 9.26
CA CYS A 450 9.69 8.81 9.80
C CYS A 450 11.18 8.50 9.95
N LYS A 451 12.05 9.49 9.76
CA LYS A 451 13.49 9.31 9.92
C LYS A 451 13.80 8.97 11.38
N ASN A 452 14.72 8.03 11.58
CA ASN A 452 15.17 7.67 12.92
C ASN A 452 15.93 8.86 13.55
N SER A 453 15.59 9.26 14.77
CA SER A 453 16.24 10.41 15.42
C SER A 453 16.17 10.30 16.94
N HIS A 454 17.23 10.76 17.61
CA HIS A 454 17.26 10.97 19.07
C HIS A 454 16.51 12.23 19.48
N VAL A 455 16.45 13.23 18.59
CA VAL A 455 15.90 14.56 18.90
C VAL A 455 14.74 14.89 17.95
N TRP A 456 13.61 15.25 18.54
CA TRP A 456 12.38 15.59 17.83
C TRP A 456 11.86 16.94 18.28
N ALA A 457 11.57 17.84 17.35
CA ALA A 457 11.04 19.17 17.63
C ALA A 457 9.65 19.36 17.03
N SER A 458 8.74 19.98 17.79
CA SER A 458 7.37 20.23 17.36
C SER A 458 7.31 21.16 16.13
N VAL A 459 6.61 20.70 15.11
CA VAL A 459 6.21 21.43 13.91
C VAL A 459 4.94 22.23 14.18
N THR A 460 3.96 21.63 14.84
CA THR A 460 2.77 22.31 15.37
C THR A 460 2.75 22.19 16.90
N PRO A 461 2.20 23.18 17.64
CA PRO A 461 2.23 23.16 19.09
C PRO A 461 1.58 21.91 19.67
N VAL A 462 2.14 21.39 20.77
CA VAL A 462 1.56 20.30 21.54
C VAL A 462 0.57 20.88 22.54
N ILE A 463 -0.65 20.34 22.53
CA ILE A 463 -1.72 20.70 23.46
C ILE A 463 -1.73 19.66 24.58
N LEU A 464 -1.23 20.02 25.76
CA LEU A 464 -1.05 19.04 26.83
C LEU A 464 -2.39 18.48 27.31
N PRO A 465 -2.46 17.18 27.65
CA PRO A 465 -3.67 16.56 28.14
C PRO A 465 -4.01 16.94 29.57
N ARG A 466 -3.05 17.48 30.32
CA ARG A 466 -3.20 17.88 31.72
C ARG A 466 -2.40 19.17 31.93
N PHE A 467 -2.80 19.97 32.91
CA PHE A 467 -2.01 21.10 33.35
C PHE A 467 -0.83 20.59 34.19
N PRO A 468 0.40 21.06 33.93
CA PRO A 468 1.53 20.83 34.83
C PRO A 468 1.20 21.35 36.23
N LYS A 469 1.63 20.61 37.25
CA LYS A 469 1.46 20.95 38.68
C LYS A 469 2.77 20.69 39.42
N LYS A 470 2.87 21.17 40.67
CA LYS A 470 4.06 20.95 41.52
C LYS A 470 4.52 19.48 41.61
N ASN A 471 3.57 18.54 41.58
CA ASN A 471 3.82 17.09 41.62
C ASN A 471 3.59 16.37 40.28
N LEU A 472 3.39 17.11 39.19
CA LEU A 472 3.16 16.55 37.85
C LEU A 472 3.90 17.41 36.82
N SER A 473 5.11 17.01 36.47
CA SER A 473 5.97 17.74 35.54
C SER A 473 5.51 17.57 34.08
N VAL A 474 5.96 18.48 33.19
CA VAL A 474 5.73 18.36 31.74
C VAL A 474 6.34 17.05 31.21
N LEU A 475 7.52 16.66 31.70
CA LEU A 475 8.17 15.40 31.32
C LEU A 475 7.30 14.19 31.65
N GLN A 476 6.70 14.16 32.85
CA GLN A 476 5.77 13.09 33.25
C GLN A 476 4.53 13.07 32.36
N ILE A 477 3.90 14.23 32.13
CA ILE A 477 2.71 14.31 31.25
C ILE A 477 3.02 13.82 29.83
N VAL A 478 4.19 14.17 29.30
CA VAL A 478 4.63 13.75 27.96
C VAL A 478 4.93 12.25 27.94
N ASN A 479 5.65 11.72 28.94
CA ASN A 479 5.98 10.31 29.01
C ASN A 479 4.74 9.42 29.21
N ASP A 480 3.74 9.86 29.99
CA ASP A 480 2.44 9.19 30.09
C ASP A 480 1.79 9.05 28.69
N GLN A 481 1.88 10.09 27.86
CA GLN A 481 1.34 10.03 26.49
C GLN A 481 2.19 9.17 25.55
N LEU A 482 3.52 9.24 25.66
CA LEU A 482 4.42 8.41 24.87
C LEU A 482 4.14 6.93 25.16
N GLU A 483 3.97 6.57 26.44
CA GLU A 483 3.61 5.21 26.87
C GLU A 483 2.27 4.75 26.28
N ILE A 484 1.22 5.58 26.36
CA ILE A 484 -0.09 5.28 25.73
C ILE A 484 0.05 5.05 24.22
N LEU A 485 0.93 5.82 23.56
CA LEU A 485 1.22 5.70 22.14
C LEU A 485 2.29 4.64 21.84
N GLY A 486 2.69 3.84 22.84
CA GLY A 486 3.69 2.78 22.72
C GLY A 486 5.13 3.25 22.51
N LEU A 487 5.39 4.57 22.47
CA LEU A 487 6.71 5.15 22.26
C LEU A 487 7.59 5.06 23.51
N PRO A 488 8.92 4.93 23.36
CA PRO A 488 9.82 4.94 24.52
C PRO A 488 9.76 6.27 25.26
N PRO A 489 10.03 6.30 26.57
CA PRO A 489 10.02 7.55 27.33
C PRO A 489 11.13 8.49 26.84
N ALA A 490 10.80 9.78 26.79
CA ALA A 490 11.79 10.81 26.58
C ALA A 490 12.69 10.92 27.82
N ARG A 491 14.00 11.04 27.59
CA ARG A 491 15.00 11.33 28.61
C ARG A 491 14.91 12.79 29.06
N ARG A 492 14.63 13.70 28.11
CA ARG A 492 14.51 15.14 28.36
C ARG A 492 13.40 15.74 27.49
N VAL A 493 12.67 16.69 28.07
CA VAL A 493 11.63 17.47 27.39
C VAL A 493 11.89 18.94 27.64
N THR A 494 12.18 19.68 26.57
CA THR A 494 12.34 21.14 26.60
C THR A 494 11.09 21.77 26.03
N TYR A 495 10.51 22.78 26.70
CA TYR A 495 9.30 23.45 26.26
C TYR A 495 9.51 24.95 26.06
N ARG A 496 8.87 25.53 25.03
CA ARG A 496 9.06 26.93 24.61
C ARG A 496 7.79 27.51 23.98
N SER A 497 7.70 28.84 23.92
CA SER A 497 6.64 29.55 23.20
C SER A 497 6.92 29.66 21.70
N LEU A 498 8.19 29.76 21.29
CA LEU A 498 8.61 29.79 19.88
C LEU A 498 9.08 28.39 19.42
N GLY A 499 8.68 28.00 18.21
CA GLY A 499 9.13 26.75 17.59
C GLY A 499 10.63 26.69 17.35
N ALA A 500 11.24 25.52 17.57
CA ALA A 500 12.67 25.31 17.39
C ALA A 500 13.09 25.13 15.91
N LEU A 501 12.15 24.70 15.06
CA LEU A 501 12.41 24.47 13.64
C LEU A 501 12.20 25.76 12.84
N LYS A 502 13.09 26.02 11.87
CA LYS A 502 12.92 27.14 10.94
C LYS A 502 11.57 27.06 10.23
N GLY A 503 10.81 28.15 10.20
CA GLY A 503 9.47 28.22 9.63
C GLY A 503 8.36 27.80 10.60
N THR A 504 8.66 27.41 11.84
CA THR A 504 7.64 27.20 12.87
C THR A 504 7.42 28.51 13.67
N PRO A 505 6.22 29.11 13.60
CA PRO A 505 5.91 30.37 14.30
C PRO A 505 5.69 30.17 15.81
N SER A 506 5.35 31.24 16.51
CA SER A 506 5.04 31.20 17.94
C SER A 506 3.72 30.47 18.22
N VAL A 507 3.62 29.81 19.37
CA VAL A 507 2.38 29.17 19.86
C VAL A 507 1.20 30.14 19.91
N HIS A 508 1.45 31.43 20.11
CA HIS A 508 0.42 32.47 20.16
C HIS A 508 -0.23 32.70 18.78
N GLU A 509 0.49 32.48 17.68
CA GLU A 509 -0.03 32.63 16.33
C GLU A 509 -0.96 31.48 15.92
N PHE A 510 -0.78 30.30 16.52
CA PHE A 510 -1.71 29.17 16.37
C PHE A 510 -2.98 29.36 17.22
N ARG A 511 -2.86 29.98 18.41
CA ARG A 511 -3.99 30.26 19.31
C ARG A 511 -4.98 31.28 18.76
N ALA A 512 -4.59 32.09 17.77
CA ALA A 512 -5.50 33.03 17.11
C ALA A 512 -6.67 32.33 16.39
N PHE A 513 -6.55 31.03 16.09
CA PHE A 513 -7.52 30.26 15.32
C PHE A 513 -7.90 28.94 16.02
N GLY A 514 -8.94 28.97 16.85
CA GLY A 514 -9.57 27.75 17.37
C GLY A 514 -9.99 27.84 18.82
N THR A 515 -11.24 27.46 19.10
CA THR A 515 -11.82 27.53 20.45
C THR A 515 -11.87 26.19 21.16
N ARG A 516 -11.69 25.09 20.43
CA ARG A 516 -11.79 23.72 20.95
C ARG A 516 -10.82 23.44 22.09
N TYR A 517 -9.66 24.10 22.08
CA TYR A 517 -8.59 23.92 23.06
C TYR A 517 -8.08 25.23 23.66
N PHE A 518 -8.88 26.29 23.61
CA PHE A 518 -8.44 27.63 24.02
C PHE A 518 -7.99 27.66 25.48
N GLU A 519 -8.69 26.92 26.35
CA GLU A 519 -8.38 26.80 27.78
C GLU A 519 -7.21 25.85 28.08
N ASN A 520 -6.67 25.14 27.08
CA ASN A 520 -5.59 24.17 27.32
C ASN A 520 -4.20 24.82 27.36
N VAL A 521 -3.22 24.08 27.86
CA VAL A 521 -1.80 24.45 27.80
C VAL A 521 -1.24 24.08 26.44
N TRP A 522 -0.73 25.08 25.72
CA TRP A 522 -0.09 24.92 24.43
C TRP A 522 1.39 25.25 24.56
N MET A 523 2.24 24.45 23.95
CA MET A 523 3.67 24.72 23.92
C MET A 523 4.36 24.00 22.76
N HIS A 524 5.47 24.55 22.30
CA HIS A 524 6.40 23.81 21.47
C HIS A 524 7.28 22.94 22.34
N LEU A 525 7.51 21.70 21.91
CA LEU A 525 8.34 20.73 22.62
C LEU A 525 9.55 20.34 21.77
N ILE A 526 10.68 20.11 22.44
CA ILE A 526 11.82 19.34 21.93
C ILE A 526 11.94 18.12 22.84
N LEU A 527 11.89 16.93 22.25
CA LEU A 527 12.01 15.65 22.93
C LEU A 527 13.36 15.05 22.61
N GLU A 528 14.01 14.51 23.63
CA GLU A 528 15.25 13.77 23.49
C GLU A 528 15.09 12.38 24.05
N PHE A 529 15.39 11.38 23.23
CA PHE A 529 15.28 9.96 23.56
C PHE A 529 16.66 9.36 23.79
N ALA A 530 16.74 8.40 24.72
CA ALA A 530 17.99 7.67 24.97
C ALA A 530 18.44 6.88 23.74
N GLU A 531 17.48 6.19 23.09
CA GLU A 531 17.67 5.46 21.84
C GLU A 531 16.98 6.20 20.69
N PRO A 532 17.45 6.05 19.43
CA PRO A 532 16.84 6.75 18.33
C PRO A 532 15.42 6.20 18.06
N VAL A 533 14.45 7.11 17.96
CA VAL A 533 13.05 6.79 17.74
C VAL A 533 12.67 7.03 16.28
N ARG A 534 11.93 6.08 15.69
CA ARG A 534 11.36 6.20 14.35
C ARG A 534 9.98 6.84 14.42
N GLY A 535 9.80 7.97 13.73
CA GLY A 535 8.53 8.70 13.71
C GLY A 535 7.42 8.08 12.84
N PRO A 536 6.29 8.78 12.62
CA PRO A 536 6.03 10.13 13.11
C PRO A 536 5.87 10.13 14.62
N VAL A 537 6.25 11.24 15.25
CA VAL A 537 5.98 11.50 16.66
C VAL A 537 4.85 12.53 16.71
N LEU A 538 3.72 12.10 17.24
CA LEU A 538 2.51 12.91 17.44
C LEU A 538 2.15 12.87 18.93
N LEU A 539 1.86 14.03 19.51
CA LEU A 539 1.58 14.16 20.94
C LEU A 539 0.46 15.15 21.22
N GLY A 540 -0.13 15.04 22.42
CA GLY A 540 -1.12 16.00 22.90
C GLY A 540 -2.54 15.75 22.38
N ARG A 541 -3.50 16.45 22.98
CA ARG A 541 -4.94 16.30 22.69
C ARG A 541 -5.34 16.71 21.29
N GLY A 542 -4.51 17.51 20.63
CA GLY A 542 -4.76 18.04 19.29
C GLY A 542 -4.18 17.19 18.15
N MET A 543 -3.59 16.02 18.44
CA MET A 543 -2.98 15.13 17.42
C MET A 543 -3.94 14.64 16.34
N TYR A 544 -5.25 14.67 16.61
CA TYR A 544 -6.30 14.36 15.63
C TYR A 544 -6.72 15.58 14.80
N PHE A 545 -6.39 16.80 15.24
CA PHE A 545 -6.85 18.06 14.65
C PHE A 545 -5.68 18.97 14.24
N GLY A 546 -4.59 18.38 13.73
CA GLY A 546 -3.49 19.13 13.12
C GLY A 546 -2.54 19.84 14.09
N TYR A 547 -2.54 19.45 15.36
CA TYR A 547 -1.61 19.93 16.37
C TYR A 547 -0.71 18.81 16.89
N GLY A 548 0.41 19.17 17.51
CA GLY A 548 1.31 18.23 18.18
C GLY A 548 2.09 17.28 17.26
N LEU A 549 2.30 17.65 16.00
CA LEU A 549 3.24 16.97 15.11
C LEU A 549 4.67 17.38 15.45
N LEU A 550 5.59 16.42 15.54
CA LEU A 550 7.03 16.66 15.65
C LEU A 550 7.79 16.15 14.42
N ALA A 551 8.93 16.77 14.15
CA ALA A 551 9.86 16.36 13.10
C ALA A 551 11.27 16.13 13.68
N PRO A 552 12.07 15.24 13.06
CA PRO A 552 13.43 14.97 13.51
C PRO A 552 14.31 16.20 13.28
N MET A 553 15.14 16.57 14.26
CA MET A 553 16.11 17.66 14.07
C MET A 553 17.30 17.21 13.19
N PRO A 554 17.86 18.10 12.33
CA PRO A 554 19.05 17.79 11.55
C PRO A 554 20.30 17.65 12.44
N ALA A 555 21.11 16.62 12.17
CA ALA A 555 22.38 16.40 12.86
C ALA A 555 23.30 17.64 12.75
N GLY A 556 23.73 18.17 13.90
CA GLY A 556 24.56 19.37 14.03
C GLY A 556 23.84 20.59 14.66
N GLU A 557 22.52 20.63 14.68
CA GLU A 557 21.77 21.54 15.57
C GLU A 557 21.67 20.97 16.99
N ASP A 558 21.73 19.63 17.13
CA ASP A 558 21.73 18.89 18.39
C ASP A 558 22.84 19.35 19.37
N GLU A 559 24.04 19.68 18.86
CA GLU A 559 25.19 20.12 19.68
C GLU A 559 25.14 21.59 20.14
N LYS A 560 24.40 22.44 19.43
CA LYS A 560 24.20 23.85 19.82
C LYS A 560 23.20 23.97 20.96
N PHE A 561 22.09 23.24 20.88
CA PHE A 561 21.03 23.30 21.90
C PHE A 561 21.41 22.59 23.20
N GLY A 562 22.25 21.56 23.16
CA GLY A 562 22.81 20.95 24.37
C GLY A 562 23.60 21.93 25.24
N ARG A 563 24.32 22.89 24.63
CA ARG A 563 25.08 23.92 25.35
C ARG A 563 24.22 25.07 25.88
N ASP A 564 23.21 25.50 25.12
CA ASP A 564 22.33 26.58 25.54
C ASP A 564 21.37 26.15 26.66
N ALA A 565 20.93 24.89 26.69
CA ALA A 565 20.08 24.34 27.75
C ALA A 565 20.79 24.25 29.11
N ASP A 566 22.08 23.91 29.12
CA ASP A 566 22.90 23.89 30.35
C ASP A 566 23.11 25.31 30.91
N SER A 567 23.14 26.33 30.04
CA SER A 567 23.22 27.75 30.47
C SER A 567 21.88 28.30 30.99
N ALA A 568 20.75 27.79 30.52
CA ALA A 568 19.41 28.18 30.96
C ALA A 568 18.99 27.46 32.26
N ALA A 569 19.46 26.23 32.48
CA ALA A 569 19.24 25.49 33.73
C ALA A 569 19.96 26.12 34.94
N SER A 570 20.99 26.94 34.71
CA SER A 570 21.68 27.73 35.72
C SER A 570 21.06 29.10 36.03
N ALA A 571 20.00 29.50 35.30
CA ALA A 571 19.25 30.72 35.61
C ALA A 571 18.03 30.35 36.48
N GLU A 572 18.04 30.79 37.73
CA GLU A 572 16.98 30.57 38.71
C GLU A 572 15.57 30.89 38.17
N ASN A 573 14.60 30.03 38.49
CA ASN A 573 13.17 30.21 38.24
C ASN A 573 12.68 31.62 38.66
N PRO A 574 12.14 32.45 37.75
CA PRO A 574 11.13 33.41 38.15
C PRO A 574 9.83 32.62 38.34
N GLY A 575 9.31 32.64 39.57
CA GLY A 575 8.14 31.87 39.98
C GLY A 575 6.94 32.05 39.06
N LEU A 576 6.27 30.93 38.76
CA LEU A 576 4.87 30.93 38.37
C LEU A 576 4.06 31.38 39.58
N GLU A 577 3.78 32.68 39.68
CA GLU A 577 2.74 33.19 40.57
C GLU A 577 1.37 32.74 40.08
N ASP A 578 0.52 32.37 41.04
CA ASP A 578 -0.85 31.93 40.87
C ASP A 578 -1.65 32.89 39.99
N VAL A 579 -2.02 32.44 38.79
CA VAL A 579 -3.07 33.11 38.00
C VAL A 579 -4.40 32.60 38.53
N ASP A 580 -4.87 33.29 39.55
CA ASP A 580 -6.18 33.09 40.15
C ASP A 580 -7.30 33.34 39.13
N ALA A 581 -8.33 32.52 39.23
CA ALA A 581 -9.48 32.55 38.33
C ALA A 581 -10.34 33.80 38.57
N LYS A 582 -10.86 34.37 37.46
CA LYS A 582 -11.89 35.41 37.33
C LYS A 582 -11.41 36.87 37.27
N GLN A 583 -11.16 37.36 36.06
CA GLN A 583 -11.62 38.71 35.65
C GLN A 583 -12.02 38.70 34.16
N PRO A 584 -13.21 39.23 33.79
CA PRO A 584 -13.58 39.40 32.38
C PRO A 584 -12.87 40.62 31.81
N PHE A 585 -12.02 40.44 30.80
CA PHE A 585 -11.35 41.56 30.13
C PHE A 585 -12.36 42.33 29.27
N GLN A 586 -12.50 43.61 29.59
CA GLN A 586 -13.27 44.60 28.85
C GLN A 586 -12.62 44.89 27.48
N ASN A 587 -13.48 45.10 26.49
CA ASN A 587 -13.16 45.57 25.14
C ASN A 587 -12.17 46.74 25.15
N SER A 588 -11.00 46.54 24.55
CA SER A 588 -10.16 47.63 24.05
C SER A 588 -10.26 47.66 22.54
N GLN A 589 -10.79 48.77 22.01
CA GLN A 589 -10.95 49.05 20.60
C GLN A 589 -9.59 49.08 19.88
N CYS A 590 -9.42 48.27 18.84
CA CYS A 590 -8.43 48.57 17.80
C CYS A 590 -9.13 49.38 16.70
N LEU A 591 -8.65 50.61 16.55
CA LEU A 591 -8.97 51.53 15.46
C LEU A 591 -8.36 51.02 14.14
N VAL A 592 -9.23 50.98 13.12
CA VAL A 592 -9.07 51.02 11.65
C VAL A 592 -7.80 50.42 11.03
#